data_AF-A0A8K0KKF3-F1
#
_entry.id   AF-A0A8K0KKF3-F1
#
_cell.length_a   1.000
_cell.length_b   1.000
_cell.length_c   1.000
_cell.angle_alpha   90.00
_cell.angle_beta   90.00
_cell.angle_gamma   90.00
#
_symmetry.space_group_name_H-M   'P 1'
#
loop_
_entity.id
_entity.type
_entity.pdbx_description
1 polymer ?
#
loop_
_entity_poly.entity_id
_entity_poly.type
_entity_poly.pdbx_seq_one_letter_code
_entity_poly.pdbx_strand_id
1 'polypeptide(L)'
;MMKEGKMHGFLRMYWAKKMLEWSESPESALADAVYLNDRYNLDGRDPNGYVGIMWSMCGVHDHAFPERPVLGTIRWMSYEASKRKFDVPAFVARYGAKKYRYTEKS
;
A
#
# COMPACT_ATOMS: atom_id res chain seq x y z
N MET A 1 -8.41 7.23 -4.52
CA MET A 1 -7.68 7.02 -5.79
C MET A 1 -8.64 7.04 -6.97
N MET A 2 -9.31 5.94 -7.38
CA MET A 2 -10.14 5.97 -8.60
C MET A 2 -11.36 6.90 -8.57
N LYS A 3 -12.08 6.99 -7.43
CA LYS A 3 -13.29 7.82 -7.31
C LYS A 3 -12.98 9.31 -7.10
N GLU A 4 -12.00 9.62 -6.26
CA GLU A 4 -11.74 11.00 -5.79
C GLU A 4 -10.42 11.58 -6.34
N GLY A 5 -9.64 10.83 -7.12
CA GLY A 5 -8.33 11.26 -7.60
C GLY A 5 -7.28 11.46 -6.50
N LYS A 6 -7.59 11.10 -5.25
CA LYS A 6 -6.69 11.27 -4.09
C LYS A 6 -6.81 10.08 -3.17
N MET A 7 -5.69 9.55 -2.69
CA MET A 7 -5.66 8.56 -1.62
C MET A 7 -5.09 9.21 -0.37
N HIS A 8 -5.74 8.98 0.79
CA HIS A 8 -5.24 9.48 2.07
C HIS A 8 -3.81 8.98 2.33
N GLY A 9 -2.92 9.85 2.84
CA GLY A 9 -1.49 9.54 2.98
C GLY A 9 -1.21 8.27 3.77
N PHE A 10 -1.90 8.06 4.90
CA PHE A 10 -1.82 6.81 5.67
C PHE A 10 -2.14 5.56 4.82
N LEU A 11 -3.16 5.66 3.96
CA LEU A 11 -3.60 4.56 3.12
C LEU A 11 -2.64 4.32 1.96
N ARG A 12 -1.92 5.34 1.45
CA ARG A 12 -0.88 5.16 0.43
C ARG A 12 0.23 4.23 0.93
N MET A 13 0.69 4.43 2.17
CA MET A 13 1.67 3.55 2.80
C MET A 13 1.16 2.12 2.93
N TYR A 14 -0.06 1.96 3.46
CA TYR A 14 -0.68 0.63 3.62
C TYR A 14 -0.85 -0.07 2.28
N TRP A 15 -1.40 0.63 1.28
CA TRP A 15 -1.64 0.14 -0.07
C TRP A 15 -0.35 -0.31 -0.75
N ALA A 16 0.70 0.52 -0.77
CA ALA A 16 1.96 0.17 -1.41
C ALA A 16 2.63 -1.04 -0.74
N LYS A 17 2.58 -1.13 0.60
CA LYS A 17 3.11 -2.31 1.32
C LYS A 17 2.35 -3.60 1.01
N LYS A 18 1.03 -3.52 0.80
CA LYS A 18 0.24 -4.69 0.39
C LYS A 18 0.47 -5.11 -1.05
N MET A 19 0.79 -4.17 -1.94
CA MET A 19 1.26 -4.53 -3.28
C MET A 19 2.55 -5.34 -3.20
N LEU A 20 3.54 -4.89 -2.42
CA LEU A 20 4.78 -5.65 -2.23
C LEU A 20 4.54 -7.05 -1.64
N GLU A 21 3.64 -7.18 -0.67
CA GLU A 21 3.34 -8.46 -0.01
C GLU A 21 2.63 -9.47 -0.91
N TRP A 22 1.91 -9.01 -1.94
CA TRP A 22 1.03 -9.87 -2.76
C TRP A 22 1.45 -9.99 -4.22
N SER A 23 2.46 -9.25 -4.66
CA SER A 23 3.09 -9.41 -5.97
C SER A 23 4.06 -10.58 -5.99
N GLU A 24 4.33 -11.09 -7.19
CA GLU A 24 5.30 -12.17 -7.41
C GLU A 24 6.75 -11.74 -7.15
N SER A 25 7.05 -10.45 -7.33
CA SER A 25 8.38 -9.88 -7.15
C SER A 25 8.30 -8.42 -6.69
N PRO A 26 9.34 -7.90 -6.01
CA PRO A 26 9.42 -6.48 -5.67
C PRO A 26 9.40 -5.55 -6.89
N GLU A 27 10.01 -5.97 -8.00
CA GLU A 27 10.09 -5.18 -9.24
C GLU A 27 8.71 -5.02 -9.89
N SER A 28 7.92 -6.09 -9.94
CA SER A 28 6.54 -6.02 -10.44
C SER A 28 5.66 -5.17 -9.52
N ALA A 29 5.79 -5.32 -8.20
CA ALA A 29 5.08 -4.49 -7.24
C ALA A 29 5.38 -2.99 -7.44
N LEU A 30 6.66 -2.65 -7.61
CA LEU A 30 7.10 -1.26 -7.82
C LEU A 30 6.52 -0.69 -9.11
N ALA A 31 6.64 -1.42 -10.22
CA ALA A 31 6.13 -1.00 -11.52
C ALA A 31 4.61 -0.75 -11.48
N ASP A 32 3.86 -1.69 -10.89
CA ASP A 32 2.41 -1.56 -10.75
C ASP A 32 2.01 -0.41 -9.84
N ALA A 33 2.73 -0.21 -8.72
CA ALA A 33 2.43 0.88 -7.79
C ALA A 33 2.70 2.25 -8.42
N VAL A 34 3.81 2.41 -9.14
CA VAL A 34 4.10 3.65 -9.88
C VAL A 34 3.02 3.89 -10.92
N TYR A 35 2.71 2.88 -11.75
CA TYR A 35 1.69 2.99 -12.78
C TYR A 35 0.33 3.42 -12.20
N LEU A 36 -0.15 2.75 -11.16
CA LEU A 36 -1.43 3.05 -10.54
C LEU A 36 -1.44 4.41 -9.84
N ASN A 37 -0.36 4.78 -9.17
CA ASN A 37 -0.25 6.10 -8.54
C ASN A 37 -0.34 7.21 -9.58
N ASP A 38 0.44 7.09 -10.65
CA ASP A 38 0.57 8.09 -11.71
C ASP A 38 -0.70 8.18 -12.58
N ARG A 39 -1.41 7.06 -12.75
CA ARG A 39 -2.62 6.99 -13.55
C ARG A 39 -3.85 7.58 -12.86
N TYR A 40 -3.94 7.45 -11.53
CA TYR A 40 -5.20 7.69 -10.81
C TYR A 40 -5.14 8.75 -9.71
N ASN A 41 -3.96 9.14 -9.24
CA ASN A 41 -3.87 10.26 -8.31
C ASN A 41 -3.60 11.57 -9.06
N LEU A 42 -4.34 12.63 -8.71
CA LEU A 42 -4.19 13.98 -9.25
C LEU A 42 -2.81 14.58 -8.91
N ASP A 43 -2.24 14.15 -7.78
CA ASP A 43 -0.89 14.48 -7.30
C ASP A 43 0.14 13.38 -7.64
N GLY A 44 -0.16 12.51 -8.61
CA GLY A 44 0.77 11.52 -9.14
C GLY A 44 1.77 12.13 -10.15
N ARG A 45 2.69 11.31 -10.68
CA ARG A 45 3.81 11.74 -11.56
C ARG A 45 4.65 12.84 -10.92
N ASP A 46 4.86 12.69 -9.62
CA ASP A 46 5.52 13.67 -8.76
C ASP A 46 6.64 12.97 -7.97
N PRO A 47 7.79 13.63 -7.72
CA PRO A 47 8.86 13.07 -6.90
C PRO A 47 8.40 12.52 -5.55
N ASN A 48 7.42 13.15 -4.90
CA ASN A 48 6.88 12.65 -3.63
C ASN A 48 6.14 11.31 -3.81
N GLY A 49 5.52 11.08 -4.96
CA GLY A 49 4.92 9.80 -5.32
C GLY A 49 5.98 8.70 -5.41
N TYR A 50 7.05 8.92 -6.17
CA TYR A 50 8.15 7.97 -6.30
C TYR A 50 8.82 7.69 -4.94
N VAL A 51 9.22 8.74 -4.21
CA VAL A 51 9.87 8.58 -2.90
C VAL A 51 8.92 7.91 -1.89
N GLY A 52 7.63 8.22 -1.92
CA GLY A 52 6.65 7.58 -1.04
C GLY A 52 6.46 6.08 -1.30
N ILE A 53 6.52 5.66 -2.57
CA ILE A 53 6.51 4.25 -2.96
C ILE A 53 7.82 3.58 -2.53
N MET A 54 8.96 4.22 -2.79
CA MET A 54 10.28 3.70 -2.39
C MET A 54 10.45 3.59 -0.86
N TRP A 55 9.91 4.55 -0.09
CA TRP A 55 9.84 4.44 1.37
C TRP A 55 9.01 3.22 1.79
N SER A 56 7.88 3.00 1.10
CA SER A 56 6.95 1.92 1.44
C SER A 56 7.49 0.54 1.10
N MET A 57 8.16 0.38 -0.04
CA MET A 57 8.56 -0.92 -0.58
C MET A 57 10.05 -1.23 -0.39
N CYS A 58 10.91 -0.23 -0.43
CA CYS A 58 12.37 -0.38 -0.39
C CYS A 58 12.99 0.20 0.89
N GLY A 59 12.20 0.81 1.78
CA GLY A 59 12.70 1.38 3.04
C GLY A 59 13.54 2.64 2.87
N VAL A 60 13.44 3.33 1.73
CA VAL A 60 14.12 4.61 1.51
C VAL A 60 13.69 5.62 2.58
N HIS A 61 14.66 6.20 3.29
CA HIS A 61 14.43 7.08 4.45
C HIS A 61 13.72 6.42 5.64
N ASP A 62 13.69 5.08 5.71
CA ASP A 62 13.25 4.33 6.90
C ASP A 62 14.41 3.47 7.43
N HIS A 63 14.24 2.90 8.61
CA HIS A 63 15.17 1.94 9.19
C HIS A 63 14.69 0.49 9.00
N ALA A 64 15.59 -0.46 9.25
CA ALA A 64 15.28 -1.88 9.21
C ALA A 64 14.39 -2.31 10.39
N PHE A 65 13.43 -3.18 10.12
CA PHE A 65 12.53 -3.81 11.09
C PHE A 65 12.86 -5.29 11.28
N PRO A 66 12.34 -5.94 12.35
CA PRO A 66 12.45 -7.39 12.51
C PRO A 66 11.99 -8.13 11.27
N GLU A 67 12.80 -9.10 10.84
CA GLU A 67 12.63 -9.83 9.60
C GLU A 67 11.29 -10.60 9.55
N ARG A 68 10.66 -10.61 8.38
CA ARG A 68 9.42 -11.33 8.09
C ARG A 68 9.49 -12.01 6.72
N PRO A 69 8.80 -13.15 6.54
CA PRO A 69 8.63 -13.74 5.22
C PRO A 69 8.09 -12.72 4.21
N VAL A 70 8.57 -12.82 2.97
CA VAL A 70 8.27 -11.93 1.83
C VAL A 70 8.85 -10.51 1.97
N LEU A 71 8.62 -9.85 3.10
CA LEU A 71 8.98 -8.43 3.28
C LEU A 71 10.42 -8.20 3.75
N GLY A 72 11.12 -9.24 4.21
CA GLY A 72 12.43 -9.10 4.83
C GLY A 72 12.34 -8.13 6.02
N THR A 73 13.18 -7.09 6.01
CA THR A 73 13.24 -6.07 7.06
C THR A 73 12.44 -4.80 6.75
N ILE A 74 11.63 -4.79 5.69
CA ILE A 74 10.77 -3.65 5.36
C ILE A 74 9.69 -3.49 6.44
N ARG A 75 9.44 -2.25 6.87
CA ARG A 75 8.39 -1.93 7.86
C ARG A 75 7.05 -2.54 7.46
N TRP A 76 6.52 -3.44 8.29
CA TRP A 76 5.22 -4.06 8.07
C TRP A 76 4.05 -3.17 8.56
N MET A 77 2.92 -3.24 7.85
CA MET A 77 1.66 -2.65 8.29
C MET A 77 0.54 -3.69 8.23
N SER A 78 -0.11 -3.93 9.36
CA SER A 78 -1.19 -4.92 9.47
C SER A 78 -2.57 -4.28 9.43
N TYR A 79 -3.56 -5.07 8.99
CA TYR A 79 -4.97 -4.67 9.04
C TYR A 79 -5.41 -4.42 10.50
N GLU A 80 -5.03 -5.32 11.40
CA GLU A 80 -5.33 -5.22 12.84
C GLU A 80 -4.78 -3.94 13.47
N ALA A 81 -3.56 -3.53 13.14
CA ALA A 81 -3.00 -2.27 13.62
C ALA A 81 -3.68 -1.04 12.99
N SER A 82 -4.12 -1.15 11.74
CA SER A 82 -4.81 -0.06 11.04
C SER A 82 -6.20 0.22 11.63
N LYS A 83 -6.93 -0.84 12.05
CA LYS A 83 -8.21 -0.70 12.78
C LYS A 83 -8.09 0.08 14.08
N ARG A 84 -6.92 0.08 14.72
CA ARG A 84 -6.66 0.87 15.93
C ARG A 84 -6.39 2.35 15.66
N LYS A 85 -6.17 2.74 14.39
CA LYS A 85 -5.81 4.11 13.99
C LYS A 85 -6.97 4.89 13.39
N PHE A 86 -7.94 4.22 12.75
CA PHE A 86 -9.12 4.87 12.20
C PHE A 86 -10.26 3.86 12.01
N ASP A 87 -11.48 4.38 11.80
CA ASP A 87 -12.67 3.57 11.53
C ASP A 87 -12.63 2.97 10.11
N VAL A 88 -12.06 1.77 10.03
CA VAL A 88 -11.97 0.98 8.79
C VAL A 88 -13.35 0.61 8.25
N PRO A 89 -14.32 0.11 9.07
CA PRO A 89 -15.69 -0.13 8.59
C PRO A 89 -16.33 1.09 7.92
N ALA A 90 -16.25 2.28 8.53
CA ALA A 90 -16.81 3.50 7.96
C ALA A 90 -16.11 3.89 6.64
N PHE A 91 -14.78 3.77 6.58
CA PHE A 91 -14.03 3.97 5.35
C PHE A 91 -14.50 3.02 4.23
N VAL A 92 -14.63 1.73 4.53
CA VAL A 92 -15.08 0.71 3.57
C VAL A 92 -16.51 1.00 3.09
N ALA A 93 -17.41 1.36 4.00
CA ALA A 93 -18.79 1.71 3.68
C ALA A 93 -18.86 2.92 2.75
N ARG A 94 -18.06 3.97 3.01
CA ARG A 94 -18.00 5.18 2.18
C ARG A 94 -17.63 4.89 0.72
N TYR A 95 -16.66 4.01 0.48
CA TYR A 95 -16.19 3.74 -0.88
C TYR A 95 -16.88 2.53 -1.55
N GLY A 96 -17.68 1.76 -0.81
CA GLY A 96 -18.48 0.66 -1.33
C GLY A 96 -17.64 -0.53 -1.78
N ALA A 97 -16.70 -0.99 -0.95
CA ALA A 97 -15.84 -2.11 -1.32
C ALA A 97 -16.63 -3.44 -1.38
N LYS A 98 -16.38 -4.22 -2.44
CA LYS A 98 -16.80 -5.63 -2.49
C LYS A 98 -16.01 -6.41 -1.43
N LYS A 99 -16.69 -7.21 -0.61
CA LYS A 99 -16.03 -8.15 0.29
C LYS A 99 -15.52 -9.32 -0.54
N TYR A 100 -14.21 -9.44 -0.68
CA TYR A 100 -13.57 -10.61 -1.27
C TYR A 100 -13.20 -11.58 -0.16
N ARG A 101 -13.53 -12.86 -0.33
CA ARG A 101 -13.13 -13.92 0.60
C ARG A 101 -11.68 -14.26 0.28
N TYR A 102 -10.78 -14.13 1.26
CA TYR A 102 -9.43 -14.63 1.11
C TYR A 102 -9.49 -16.16 1.04
N THR A 103 -9.03 -16.73 -0.08
CA THR A 103 -8.74 -18.15 -0.23
C THR A 103 -7.23 -18.29 -0.18
N GLU A 104 -6.72 -19.03 0.81
CA GLU A 104 -5.31 -19.42 0.83
C GLU A 104 -4.95 -20.07 -0.51
N LYS A 105 -3.83 -19.63 -1.10
CA LYS A 105 -3.28 -20.34 -2.26
C LYS A 105 -2.80 -21.70 -1.77
N SER A 106 -3.40 -22.77 -2.30
CA SER A 106 -2.98 -24.17 -2.12
C SER A 106 -1.57 -24.41 -2.63
#